data_AF-A0A239BK13-F1
#
_entry.id   AF-A0A239BK13-F1
#
_cell.length_a   1.000
_cell.length_b   1.000
_cell.length_c   1.000
_cell.angle_alpha   90.00
_cell.angle_beta   90.00
_cell.angle_gamma   90.00
#
_symmetry.space_group_name_H-M   'P 1'
#
loop_
_entity.id
_entity.type
_entity.pdbx_description
1 polymer ?
#
loop_
_entity_poly.entity_id
_entity_poly.type
_entity_poly.pdbx_seq_one_letter_code
_entity_poly.pdbx_strand_id
1 'polypeptide(L)'
;GWVAIKHTLDGKSAMLMSDTVLLQEEVNPLMSAALAQGLEIGAVHNHFFYEEPRIFYMHIHGMGAPAELARKFAAALKDSKLLPANQPKPSGGTPAAQVGNNATPAPGPPTGKELFDIPALDKVVQYQGTVNGPTYKYTVGRADLQSVMMGTEMTAAIGLNSWAAFAGKQADAHVAGDIAMLEHEVNPVIKALRAHQLEVVAVHNHMLFDQPRMMFLHYYGRGPAAQLAAGFRAALDQLGKGKTGMKMKH
;
A
#
# COMPACT_ATOMS: atom_id res chain seq x y z
N GLY A 1 3.52 5.41 -4.15
CA GLY A 1 3.33 4.18 -4.91
C GLY A 1 4.52 3.26 -4.72
N TRP A 2 4.55 2.14 -5.42
CA TRP A 2 5.64 1.16 -5.44
C TRP A 2 5.66 0.45 -6.80
N VAL A 3 6.82 -0.13 -7.14
CA VAL A 3 6.96 -1.06 -8.27
C VAL A 3 7.86 -2.20 -7.85
N ALA A 4 7.52 -3.42 -8.26
CA ALA A 4 8.30 -4.63 -8.03
C ALA A 4 8.37 -5.46 -9.31
N ILE A 5 9.50 -6.13 -9.50
CA ILE A 5 9.70 -7.10 -10.58
C ILE A 5 10.10 -8.42 -9.93
N LYS A 6 9.36 -9.50 -10.20
CA LYS A 6 9.63 -10.84 -9.69
C LYS A 6 9.62 -11.85 -10.82
N HIS A 7 10.57 -12.77 -10.81
CA HIS A 7 10.62 -13.87 -11.78
C HIS A 7 9.42 -14.81 -11.64
N THR A 8 8.98 -15.37 -12.77
CA THR A 8 8.08 -16.52 -12.79
C THR A 8 8.72 -17.72 -12.11
N LEU A 9 7.90 -18.67 -11.66
CA LEU A 9 8.34 -19.89 -10.98
C LEU A 9 9.31 -20.74 -11.83
N ASP A 10 9.18 -20.70 -13.16
CA ASP A 10 10.07 -21.39 -14.09
C ASP A 10 11.35 -20.59 -14.44
N GLY A 11 11.47 -19.36 -13.94
CA GLY A 11 12.60 -18.44 -14.17
C GLY A 11 12.71 -17.88 -15.59
N LYS A 12 11.79 -18.21 -16.51
CA LYS A 12 11.89 -17.83 -17.93
C LYS A 12 11.39 -16.42 -18.24
N SER A 13 10.53 -15.87 -17.39
CA SER A 13 9.97 -14.53 -17.51
C SER A 13 9.97 -13.84 -16.15
N ALA A 14 9.42 -12.64 -16.10
CA ALA A 14 9.13 -11.92 -14.87
C ALA A 14 7.80 -11.19 -15.00
N MET A 15 7.21 -10.92 -13.84
CA MET A 15 6.06 -10.03 -13.69
C MET A 15 6.55 -8.71 -13.09
N LEU A 16 6.10 -7.60 -13.67
CA LEU A 16 6.07 -6.31 -13.01
C LEU A 16 4.70 -6.14 -12.36
N MET A 17 4.68 -5.66 -11.12
CA MET A 17 3.50 -5.08 -10.52
C MET A 17 3.85 -3.71 -9.95
N SER A 18 2.89 -2.80 -10.00
CA SER A 18 3.05 -1.46 -9.50
C SER A 18 1.73 -0.94 -8.97
N ASP A 19 1.85 -0.02 -8.02
CA ASP A 19 0.79 0.83 -7.53
C ASP A 19 1.24 2.29 -7.61
N THR A 20 0.43 3.16 -8.21
CA THR A 20 0.76 4.57 -8.46
C THR A 20 -0.25 5.49 -7.78
N VAL A 21 0.20 6.62 -7.22
CA VAL A 21 -0.64 7.58 -6.49
C VAL A 21 -0.81 8.82 -7.34
N LEU A 22 -2.04 9.12 -7.73
CA LEU A 22 -2.35 10.07 -8.79
C LEU A 22 -3.42 11.06 -8.34
N LEU A 23 -3.34 12.29 -8.83
CA LEU A 23 -4.50 13.17 -8.84
C LEU A 23 -5.51 12.69 -9.90
N GLN A 24 -6.76 13.15 -9.79
CA GLN A 24 -7.84 12.69 -10.67
C GLN A 24 -7.53 12.92 -12.15
N GLU A 25 -6.93 14.07 -12.47
CA GLU A 25 -6.52 14.46 -13.82
C GLU A 25 -5.30 13.67 -14.34
N GLU A 26 -4.56 13.00 -13.47
CA GLU A 26 -3.35 12.25 -13.81
C GLU A 26 -3.61 10.77 -14.13
N VAL A 27 -4.78 10.24 -13.72
CA VAL A 27 -5.17 8.83 -13.92
C VAL A 27 -5.17 8.43 -15.39
N ASN A 28 -6.01 9.06 -16.20
CA ASN A 28 -6.20 8.66 -17.60
C ASN A 28 -4.98 8.90 -18.50
N PRO A 29 -4.21 10.01 -18.34
CA PRO A 29 -2.95 10.19 -19.05
C PRO A 29 -1.93 9.08 -18.73
N LEU A 30 -1.73 8.73 -17.45
CA LEU A 30 -0.79 7.68 -17.09
C LEU A 30 -1.28 6.30 -17.55
N MET A 31 -2.60 6.05 -17.48
CA MET A 31 -3.21 4.82 -17.98
C MET A 31 -2.90 4.61 -19.46
N SER A 32 -3.11 5.65 -20.27
CA SER A 32 -2.82 5.60 -21.71
C SER A 32 -1.33 5.39 -21.99
N ALA A 33 -0.45 6.04 -21.22
CA ALA A 33 0.99 5.87 -21.33
C ALA A 33 1.44 4.44 -20.97
N ALA A 34 0.86 3.82 -19.94
CA ALA A 34 1.14 2.44 -19.56
C ALA A 34 0.69 1.46 -20.65
N LEU A 35 -0.54 1.60 -21.15
CA LEU A 35 -1.09 0.77 -22.22
C LEU A 35 -0.27 0.88 -23.51
N ALA A 36 0.22 2.08 -23.86
CA ALA A 36 1.09 2.28 -25.02
C ALA A 36 2.45 1.56 -24.90
N GLN A 37 2.89 1.20 -23.69
CA GLN A 37 4.08 0.39 -23.44
C GLN A 37 3.77 -1.11 -23.35
N GLY A 38 2.51 -1.52 -23.58
CA GLY A 38 2.07 -2.91 -23.43
C GLY A 38 2.01 -3.37 -21.98
N LEU A 39 1.87 -2.45 -21.02
CA LEU A 39 1.52 -2.76 -19.65
C LEU A 39 0.00 -2.77 -19.50
N GLU A 40 -0.51 -3.53 -18.55
CA GLU A 40 -1.94 -3.73 -18.32
C GLU A 40 -2.39 -3.10 -17.00
N ILE A 41 -3.64 -2.66 -16.95
CA ILE A 41 -4.22 -2.01 -15.78
C ILE A 41 -4.95 -3.06 -14.95
N GLY A 42 -4.53 -3.24 -13.70
CA GLY A 42 -5.19 -4.15 -12.76
C GLY A 42 -6.43 -3.53 -12.13
N ALA A 43 -6.33 -2.29 -11.64
CA ALA A 43 -7.43 -1.57 -11.01
C ALA A 43 -7.17 -0.06 -10.93
N VAL A 44 -8.23 0.72 -10.78
CA VAL A 44 -8.19 2.11 -10.32
C VAL A 44 -9.17 2.25 -9.16
N HIS A 45 -8.72 2.74 -8.01
CA HIS A 45 -9.56 2.93 -6.82
C HIS A 45 -8.94 3.94 -5.85
N ASN A 46 -9.51 4.11 -4.66
CA ASN A 46 -9.01 4.99 -3.61
C ASN A 46 -8.58 4.21 -2.37
N HIS A 47 -7.49 4.63 -1.73
CA HIS A 47 -7.04 4.05 -0.46
C HIS A 47 -7.55 4.81 0.77
N PHE A 48 -8.01 6.06 0.59
CA PHE A 48 -8.40 6.93 1.70
C PHE A 48 -9.82 7.49 1.57
N PHE A 49 -10.31 7.93 2.71
CA PHE A 49 -11.41 8.88 2.83
C PHE A 49 -10.88 10.24 3.27
N TYR A 50 -11.63 11.29 2.93
CA TYR A 50 -11.48 12.67 3.40
C TYR A 50 -10.20 13.39 2.95
N GLU A 51 -9.43 12.81 2.05
CA GLU A 51 -8.26 13.48 1.50
C GLU A 51 -8.66 14.57 0.50
N GLU A 52 -7.98 15.71 0.60
CA GLU A 52 -8.08 16.83 -0.33
C GLU A 52 -6.65 17.28 -0.68
N PRO A 53 -6.24 17.30 -1.97
CA PRO A 53 -7.03 16.88 -3.14
C PRO A 53 -7.32 15.37 -3.14
N ARG A 54 -8.44 14.97 -3.78
CA ARG A 54 -8.79 13.56 -3.98
C ARG A 54 -7.66 12.84 -4.70
N ILE A 55 -7.21 11.72 -4.14
CA ILE A 55 -6.16 10.89 -4.74
C ILE A 55 -6.70 9.53 -5.17
N PHE A 56 -6.17 9.04 -6.28
CA PHE A 56 -6.47 7.75 -6.86
C PHE A 56 -5.22 6.88 -6.89
N TYR A 57 -5.47 5.58 -6.83
CA TYR A 57 -4.48 4.53 -6.88
C TYR A 57 -4.71 3.71 -8.13
N MET A 58 -3.69 3.58 -8.97
CA MET A 58 -3.76 2.79 -10.19
C MET A 58 -2.72 1.68 -10.16
N HIS A 59 -3.23 0.45 -10.26
CA HIS A 59 -2.44 -0.78 -10.27
C HIS A 59 -2.09 -1.15 -11.71
N ILE A 60 -0.82 -1.41 -11.96
CA ILE A 60 -0.27 -1.74 -13.28
C ILE A 60 0.48 -3.05 -13.17
N HIS A 61 0.33 -3.94 -14.14
CA HIS A 61 1.15 -5.14 -14.27
C HIS A 61 1.65 -5.36 -15.69
N GLY A 62 2.59 -6.28 -15.86
CA GLY A 62 3.07 -6.71 -17.16
C GLY A 62 4.02 -7.89 -17.07
N MET A 63 4.14 -8.66 -18.15
CA MET A 63 5.03 -9.82 -18.25
C MET A 63 6.17 -9.57 -19.23
N GLY A 64 7.36 -10.09 -18.95
CA GLY A 64 8.50 -10.01 -19.86
C GLY A 64 9.85 -10.10 -19.16
N ALA A 65 10.92 -9.73 -19.88
CA ALA A 65 12.26 -9.69 -19.29
C ALA A 65 12.38 -8.54 -18.27
N PRO A 66 13.05 -8.73 -17.11
CA PRO A 66 13.12 -7.71 -16.06
C PRO A 66 13.57 -6.32 -16.54
N ALA A 67 14.64 -6.26 -17.34
CA ALA A 67 15.16 -5.00 -17.84
C ALA A 67 14.22 -4.32 -18.85
N GLU A 68 13.45 -5.11 -19.61
CA GLU A 68 12.44 -4.58 -20.53
C GLU A 68 11.25 -4.01 -19.76
N LEU A 69 10.76 -4.72 -18.76
CA LEU A 69 9.69 -4.26 -17.88
C LEU A 69 10.06 -2.95 -17.18
N ALA A 70 11.28 -2.85 -16.65
CA ALA A 70 11.78 -1.62 -16.05
C ALA A 70 11.79 -0.45 -17.06
N ARG A 71 12.21 -0.69 -18.31
CA ARG A 71 12.19 0.34 -19.37
C ARG A 71 10.76 0.75 -19.75
N LYS A 72 9.85 -0.21 -19.92
CA LYS A 72 8.43 0.04 -20.21
C LYS A 72 7.79 0.90 -19.12
N PHE A 73 8.02 0.54 -17.85
CA PHE A 73 7.50 1.31 -16.73
C PHE A 73 8.08 2.71 -16.65
N ALA A 74 9.41 2.86 -16.80
CA ALA A 74 10.05 4.18 -16.86
C ALA A 74 9.52 5.04 -18.02
N ALA A 75 9.29 4.45 -19.19
CA ALA A 75 8.72 5.14 -20.34
C ALA A 75 7.26 5.57 -20.10
N ALA A 76 6.46 4.76 -19.40
CA ALA A 76 5.10 5.13 -18.99
C ALA A 76 5.09 6.32 -18.01
N LEU A 77 6.08 6.39 -17.11
CA LEU A 77 6.17 7.48 -16.12
C LEU A 77 6.78 8.79 -16.68
N LYS A 78 7.37 8.78 -17.89
CA LYS A 78 8.27 9.83 -18.38
C LYS A 78 7.70 11.26 -18.30
N ASP A 79 6.39 11.41 -18.55
CA ASP A 79 5.69 12.72 -18.56
C ASP A 79 4.86 12.94 -17.28
N SER A 80 4.85 11.96 -16.36
CA SER A 80 4.05 12.03 -15.14
C SER A 80 4.76 12.81 -14.03
N LYS A 81 3.98 13.47 -13.15
CA LYS A 81 4.51 14.15 -11.95
C LYS A 81 5.01 13.17 -10.87
N LEU A 82 4.91 11.86 -11.10
CA LEU A 82 5.53 10.86 -10.25
C LEU A 82 7.06 10.91 -10.31
N LEU A 83 7.61 11.37 -11.44
CA LEU A 83 9.04 11.64 -11.55
C LEU A 83 9.37 13.00 -10.92
N PRO A 84 10.35 13.08 -10.00
CA PRO A 84 10.73 14.33 -9.35
C PRO A 84 11.06 15.47 -10.33
N ALA A 85 11.60 15.15 -11.51
CA ALA A 85 11.92 16.13 -12.56
C ALA A 85 10.68 16.85 -13.12
N ASN A 86 9.50 16.24 -13.02
CA ASN A 86 8.23 16.77 -13.52
C ASN A 86 7.36 17.39 -12.42
N GLN A 87 7.82 17.33 -11.16
CA GLN A 87 7.10 17.95 -10.05
C GLN A 87 7.25 19.47 -10.09
N PRO A 88 6.23 20.23 -9.64
CA PRO A 88 6.37 21.66 -9.48
C PRO A 88 7.60 21.97 -8.62
N LYS A 89 8.42 22.94 -9.06
CA LYS A 89 9.53 23.41 -8.21
C LYS A 89 8.94 23.90 -6.88
N PRO A 90 9.56 23.57 -5.73
CA PRO A 90 9.07 24.05 -4.45
C PRO A 90 8.92 25.56 -4.46
N SER A 91 7.72 26.04 -4.14
CA SER A 91 7.43 27.46 -3.94
C SER A 91 8.01 27.91 -2.58
N GLY A 92 9.32 28.01 -2.47
CA GLY A 92 9.99 28.40 -1.22
C GLY A 92 11.50 28.45 -1.41
N GLY A 93 12.08 29.64 -1.27
CA GLY A 93 13.45 29.95 -1.64
C GLY A 93 14.51 29.09 -0.95
N THR A 94 15.68 29.03 -1.59
CA THR A 94 16.94 28.67 -0.95
C THR A 94 17.01 29.37 0.40
N PRO A 95 17.25 28.68 1.54
CA PRO A 95 17.68 29.39 2.73
C PRO A 95 18.95 30.13 2.33
N ALA A 96 18.91 31.46 2.34
CA ALA A 96 20.14 32.23 2.27
C ALA A 96 21.03 31.68 3.37
N ALA A 97 22.23 31.22 3.02
CA ALA A 97 23.24 30.88 4.02
C ALA A 97 23.49 32.15 4.83
N GLN A 98 22.90 32.26 6.01
CA GLN A 98 23.34 33.23 7.00
C GLN A 98 24.76 32.81 7.39
N VAL A 99 25.73 33.52 6.85
CA VAL A 99 27.10 33.46 7.34
C VAL A 99 27.09 34.20 8.68
N GLY A 100 27.06 33.46 9.80
CA GLY A 100 27.35 34.05 11.12
C GLY A 100 26.48 33.63 12.32
N ASN A 101 25.86 32.46 12.35
CA ASN A 101 25.09 32.01 13.51
C ASN A 101 25.51 30.61 13.99
N ASN A 102 26.11 30.55 15.19
CA ASN A 102 26.28 29.34 16.01
C ASN A 102 24.93 28.85 16.59
N ALA A 103 23.85 28.93 15.81
CA ALA A 103 22.56 28.41 16.19
C ALA A 103 22.55 26.90 15.94
N THR A 104 22.20 26.14 16.97
CA THR A 104 21.90 24.71 16.86
C THR A 104 20.91 24.51 15.70
N PRO A 105 21.14 23.58 14.76
CA PRO A 105 20.21 23.34 13.67
C PRO A 105 18.80 23.11 14.23
N ALA A 106 17.80 23.78 13.67
CA ALA A 106 16.41 23.53 14.04
C ALA A 106 16.12 22.02 13.89
N PRO A 107 15.54 21.36 14.91
CA PRO A 107 15.27 19.94 14.81
C PRO A 107 14.37 19.68 13.61
N GLY A 108 14.69 18.65 12.83
CA GLY A 108 13.83 18.18 11.74
C GLY A 108 12.44 17.80 12.25
N PRO A 109 11.46 17.65 11.34
CA PRO A 109 10.13 17.20 11.74
C PRO A 109 10.21 15.87 12.50
N PRO A 110 9.38 15.68 13.55
CA PRO A 110 9.42 14.47 14.37
C PRO A 110 9.12 13.23 13.52
N THR A 111 9.90 12.18 13.79
CA THR A 111 9.76 10.88 13.15
C THR A 111 8.69 10.05 13.83
N GLY A 112 8.22 8.98 13.16
CA GLY A 112 7.30 8.02 13.76
C GLY A 112 7.83 7.42 15.08
N LYS A 113 9.16 7.33 15.24
CA LYS A 113 9.80 6.88 16.48
C LYS A 113 9.59 7.84 17.65
N GLU A 114 9.49 9.14 17.38
CA GLU A 114 9.25 10.17 18.39
C GLU A 114 7.75 10.38 18.63
N LEU A 115 6.91 10.07 17.64
CA LEU A 115 5.47 10.30 17.68
C LEU A 115 4.68 9.15 18.34
N PHE A 116 5.24 7.94 18.35
CA PHE A 116 4.55 6.73 18.78
C PHE A 116 5.35 5.88 19.78
N ASP A 117 4.63 5.25 20.71
CA ASP A 117 5.18 4.16 21.54
C ASP A 117 5.23 2.87 20.71
N ILE A 118 6.28 2.74 19.90
CA ILE A 118 6.47 1.61 18.98
C ILE A 118 6.43 0.26 19.71
N PRO A 119 7.17 0.02 20.81
CA PRO A 119 7.11 -1.25 21.53
C PRO A 119 5.69 -1.63 21.98
N ALA A 120 4.89 -0.65 22.43
CA ALA A 120 3.51 -0.91 22.80
C ALA A 120 2.64 -1.26 21.59
N LEU A 121 2.80 -0.55 20.47
CA LEU A 121 2.05 -0.85 19.24
C LEU A 121 2.43 -2.22 18.67
N ASP A 122 3.73 -2.55 18.62
CA ASP A 122 4.23 -3.85 18.13
C ASP A 122 3.68 -4.99 18.95
N LYS A 123 3.59 -4.81 20.28
CA LYS A 123 2.99 -5.80 21.18
C LYS A 123 1.51 -6.02 20.88
N VAL A 124 0.76 -4.98 20.52
CA VAL A 124 -0.67 -5.08 20.16
C VAL A 124 -0.84 -5.75 18.79
N VAL A 125 -0.08 -5.33 17.79
CA VAL A 125 -0.20 -5.87 16.42
C VAL A 125 0.40 -7.27 16.31
N GLN A 126 1.39 -7.58 17.15
CA GLN A 126 2.22 -8.79 17.12
C GLN A 126 3.08 -8.91 15.86
N TYR A 127 3.44 -7.77 15.28
CA TYR A 127 4.38 -7.64 14.18
C TYR A 127 5.27 -6.42 14.44
N GLN A 128 6.42 -6.39 13.78
CA GLN A 128 7.27 -5.19 13.74
C GLN A 128 6.96 -4.40 12.47
N GLY A 129 6.94 -3.09 12.61
CA GLY A 129 6.80 -2.15 11.50
C GLY A 129 8.10 -1.43 11.18
N THR A 130 8.01 -0.48 10.25
CA THR A 130 9.13 0.36 9.81
C THR A 130 8.76 1.82 9.99
N VAL A 131 9.69 2.60 10.54
CA VAL A 131 9.59 4.07 10.59
C VAL A 131 9.96 4.63 9.23
N ASN A 132 9.09 5.44 8.65
CA ASN A 132 9.35 6.18 7.42
C ASN A 132 8.94 7.64 7.60
N GLY A 133 9.93 8.50 7.86
CA GLY A 133 9.69 9.90 8.24
C GLY A 133 8.74 9.98 9.44
N PRO A 134 7.63 10.74 9.34
CA PRO A 134 6.64 10.89 10.43
C PRO A 134 5.70 9.69 10.57
N THR A 135 5.85 8.64 9.76
CA THR A 135 4.93 7.49 9.75
C THR A 135 5.56 6.25 10.37
N TYR A 136 4.72 5.39 10.94
CA TYR A 136 5.09 4.02 11.35
C TYR A 136 4.19 3.01 10.65
N LYS A 137 4.77 2.09 9.87
CA LYS A 137 4.02 1.20 8.98
C LYS A 137 4.30 -0.28 9.24
N TYR A 138 3.24 -1.06 9.43
CA TYR A 138 3.28 -2.52 9.39
C TYR A 138 3.02 -3.04 7.98
N THR A 139 3.69 -4.13 7.60
CA THR A 139 3.44 -4.88 6.37
C THR A 139 3.46 -6.37 6.72
N VAL A 140 2.34 -7.05 6.51
CA VAL A 140 2.12 -8.45 6.91
C VAL A 140 1.74 -9.27 5.68
N GLY A 141 2.56 -10.27 5.33
CA GLY A 141 2.29 -11.16 4.21
C GLY A 141 1.30 -12.28 4.55
N ARG A 142 0.73 -12.91 3.52
CA ARG A 142 -0.10 -14.12 3.62
C ARG A 142 0.73 -15.40 3.56
N ALA A 143 1.55 -15.64 4.58
CA ALA A 143 2.43 -16.82 4.64
C ALA A 143 1.65 -18.17 4.70
N ASP A 144 0.35 -18.11 4.98
CA ASP A 144 -0.56 -19.25 4.99
C ASP A 144 -1.06 -19.64 3.58
N LEU A 145 -0.83 -18.80 2.57
CA LEU A 145 -1.29 -18.97 1.19
C LEU A 145 -0.12 -19.11 0.23
N GLN A 146 -0.34 -19.93 -0.80
CA GLN A 146 0.47 -19.93 -2.01
C GLN A 146 -0.41 -19.40 -3.15
N SER A 147 -0.40 -18.08 -3.35
CA SER A 147 -1.11 -17.45 -4.47
C SER A 147 -0.17 -17.30 -5.67
N VAL A 148 -0.66 -17.66 -6.86
CA VAL A 148 0.08 -17.56 -8.12
C VAL A 148 -0.74 -16.73 -9.10
N MET A 149 -0.08 -15.76 -9.73
CA MET A 149 -0.64 -14.91 -10.77
C MET A 149 0.25 -15.02 -12.00
N MET A 150 -0.29 -15.46 -13.14
CA MET A 150 0.44 -15.60 -14.42
C MET A 150 1.81 -16.30 -14.29
N GLY A 151 1.87 -17.39 -13.52
CA GLY A 151 3.10 -18.16 -13.29
C GLY A 151 4.09 -17.53 -12.31
N THR A 152 3.74 -16.42 -11.65
CA THR A 152 4.53 -15.75 -10.62
C THR A 152 3.88 -15.96 -9.26
N GLU A 153 4.66 -16.41 -8.27
CA GLU A 153 4.17 -16.50 -6.89
C GLU A 153 4.02 -15.09 -6.29
N MET A 154 2.83 -14.80 -5.78
CA MET A 154 2.50 -13.54 -5.14
C MET A 154 2.96 -13.55 -3.68
N THR A 155 3.73 -12.54 -3.29
CA THR A 155 4.31 -12.39 -1.94
C THR A 155 4.13 -10.96 -1.47
N ALA A 156 4.44 -10.70 -0.19
CA ALA A 156 4.39 -9.35 0.34
C ALA A 156 5.23 -8.34 -0.47
N ALA A 157 6.38 -8.78 -1.01
CA ALA A 157 7.28 -7.95 -1.80
C ALA A 157 6.74 -7.55 -3.19
N ILE A 158 5.69 -8.23 -3.67
CA ILE A 158 5.02 -7.93 -4.95
C ILE A 158 3.52 -7.67 -4.75
N GLY A 159 3.14 -7.11 -3.59
CA GLY A 159 1.79 -6.58 -3.37
C GLY A 159 0.81 -7.49 -2.63
N LEU A 160 1.14 -8.77 -2.36
CA LEU A 160 0.28 -9.63 -1.53
C LEU A 160 0.56 -9.43 -0.04
N ASN A 161 0.10 -8.29 0.51
CA ASN A 161 0.25 -7.98 1.93
C ASN A 161 -0.96 -7.21 2.48
N SER A 162 -1.15 -7.33 3.80
CA SER A 162 -1.96 -6.41 4.58
C SER A 162 -1.03 -5.37 5.22
N TRP A 163 -1.45 -4.11 5.30
CA TRP A 163 -0.65 -3.07 5.92
C TRP A 163 -1.47 -2.09 6.74
N ALA A 164 -0.79 -1.41 7.66
CA ALA A 164 -1.34 -0.33 8.48
C ALA A 164 -0.26 0.75 8.65
N ALA A 165 -0.54 1.97 8.23
CA ALA A 165 0.36 3.11 8.36
C ALA A 165 -0.24 4.14 9.32
N PHE A 166 0.54 4.47 10.36
CA PHE A 166 0.17 5.42 11.41
C PHE A 166 0.85 6.76 11.16
N ALA A 167 0.10 7.85 11.33
CA ALA A 167 0.58 9.23 11.28
C ALA A 167 -0.13 10.09 12.34
N GLY A 168 0.40 11.28 12.65
CA GLY A 168 -0.16 12.15 13.69
C GLY A 168 0.53 11.96 15.04
N LYS A 169 -0.25 11.92 16.14
CA LYS A 169 0.29 11.80 17.51
C LYS A 169 -0.28 10.57 18.20
N GLN A 170 0.42 10.00 19.17
CA GLN A 170 -0.01 8.83 19.94
C GLN A 170 -1.50 8.85 20.39
N ALA A 171 -2.00 9.99 20.88
CA ALA A 171 -3.37 10.13 21.37
C ALA A 171 -4.41 10.49 20.28
N ASP A 172 -3.96 10.97 19.12
CA ASP A 172 -4.78 11.46 18.01
C ASP A 172 -4.07 11.12 16.68
N ALA A 173 -4.02 9.82 16.42
CA ALA A 173 -3.37 9.23 15.27
C ALA A 173 -4.38 9.03 14.16
N HIS A 174 -3.87 8.95 12.94
CA HIS A 174 -4.59 8.45 11.78
C HIS A 174 -4.00 7.08 11.44
N VAL A 175 -4.85 6.13 11.06
CA VAL A 175 -4.44 4.89 10.44
C VAL A 175 -5.10 4.79 9.07
N ALA A 176 -4.32 4.41 8.08
CA ALA A 176 -4.84 3.88 6.82
C ALA A 176 -4.20 2.54 6.55
N GLY A 177 -4.92 1.68 5.84
CA GLY A 177 -4.44 0.32 5.62
C GLY A 177 -5.06 -0.39 4.45
N ASP A 178 -4.60 -1.62 4.28
CA ASP A 178 -5.15 -2.60 3.36
C ASP A 178 -5.15 -3.98 4.04
N ILE A 179 -6.13 -4.82 3.74
CA ILE A 179 -6.19 -6.22 4.19
C ILE A 179 -6.30 -7.14 2.96
N ALA A 180 -5.32 -8.03 2.78
CA ALA A 180 -5.33 -9.06 1.74
C ALA A 180 -6.03 -10.33 2.23
N MET A 181 -7.14 -10.69 1.58
CA MET A 181 -8.13 -11.64 2.05
C MET A 181 -8.49 -12.67 0.98
N LEU A 182 -8.96 -13.84 1.41
CA LEU A 182 -9.78 -14.71 0.59
C LEU A 182 -11.23 -14.22 0.59
N GLU A 183 -12.02 -14.64 -0.41
CA GLU A 183 -13.41 -14.20 -0.56
C GLU A 183 -14.27 -14.43 0.69
N HIS A 184 -14.11 -15.57 1.36
CA HIS A 184 -14.87 -15.89 2.57
C HIS A 184 -14.44 -15.11 3.82
N GLU A 185 -13.27 -14.45 3.79
CA GLU A 185 -12.71 -13.66 4.89
C GLU A 185 -13.22 -12.20 4.88
N VAL A 186 -13.76 -11.73 3.76
CA VAL A 186 -14.15 -10.31 3.54
C VAL A 186 -15.12 -9.79 4.60
N ASN A 187 -16.28 -10.42 4.76
CA ASN A 187 -17.30 -9.95 5.71
C ASN A 187 -16.87 -10.09 7.19
N PRO A 188 -16.21 -11.19 7.61
CA PRO A 188 -15.58 -11.26 8.93
C PRO A 188 -14.62 -10.09 9.22
N VAL A 189 -13.75 -9.74 8.26
CA VAL A 189 -12.82 -8.62 8.39
C VAL A 189 -13.57 -7.29 8.49
N ILE A 190 -14.55 -7.03 7.62
CA ILE A 190 -15.38 -5.81 7.69
C ILE A 190 -16.02 -5.67 9.07
N LYS A 191 -16.60 -6.76 9.59
CA LYS A 191 -17.24 -6.76 10.91
C LYS A 191 -16.23 -6.43 12.01
N ALA A 192 -15.02 -7.00 11.96
CA ALA A 192 -13.96 -6.71 12.92
C ALA A 192 -13.54 -5.22 12.86
N LEU A 193 -13.27 -4.69 11.66
CA LEU A 193 -12.90 -3.28 11.48
C LEU A 193 -13.98 -2.34 12.02
N ARG A 194 -15.25 -2.57 11.66
CA ARG A 194 -16.37 -1.74 12.13
C ARG A 194 -16.59 -1.82 13.64
N ALA A 195 -16.41 -2.99 14.26
CA ALA A 195 -16.48 -3.14 15.72
C ALA A 195 -15.38 -2.32 16.44
N HIS A 196 -14.27 -2.05 15.76
CA HIS A 196 -13.18 -1.19 16.21
C HIS A 196 -13.27 0.25 15.67
N GLN A 197 -14.42 0.65 15.13
CA GLN A 197 -14.68 1.99 14.60
C GLN A 197 -13.76 2.40 13.42
N LEU A 198 -13.10 1.43 12.78
CA LEU A 198 -12.35 1.66 11.54
C LEU A 198 -13.30 1.66 10.35
N GLU A 199 -13.23 2.69 9.53
CA GLU A 199 -14.07 2.91 8.35
C GLU A 199 -13.57 2.08 7.18
N VAL A 200 -14.48 1.38 6.49
CA VAL A 200 -14.15 0.63 5.28
C VAL A 200 -14.23 1.57 4.09
N VAL A 201 -13.09 1.77 3.43
CA VAL A 201 -12.89 2.72 2.33
C VAL A 201 -13.26 2.09 1.00
N ALA A 202 -12.77 0.88 0.73
CA ALA A 202 -13.03 0.15 -0.51
C ALA A 202 -12.89 -1.35 -0.28
N VAL A 203 -13.64 -2.16 -1.03
CA VAL A 203 -13.43 -3.60 -1.16
C VAL A 203 -13.30 -3.89 -2.65
N HIS A 204 -12.19 -4.48 -3.07
CA HIS A 204 -11.88 -4.64 -4.48
C HIS A 204 -10.89 -5.79 -4.69
N ASN A 205 -10.54 -6.06 -5.94
CA ASN A 205 -9.42 -6.90 -6.33
C ASN A 205 -8.59 -6.07 -7.33
N HIS A 206 -7.27 -6.16 -7.21
CA HIS A 206 -6.33 -5.45 -8.10
C HIS A 206 -5.27 -6.38 -8.70
N MET A 207 -5.38 -7.68 -8.45
CA MET A 207 -4.57 -8.74 -9.09
C MET A 207 -5.45 -9.46 -10.11
N LEU A 208 -5.04 -9.47 -11.38
CA LEU A 208 -5.74 -10.20 -12.43
C LEU A 208 -5.20 -11.62 -12.55
N PHE A 209 -6.07 -12.63 -12.64
CA PHE A 209 -5.69 -14.04 -12.86
C PHE A 209 -4.90 -14.69 -11.70
N ASP A 210 -5.05 -14.18 -10.49
CA ASP A 210 -4.51 -14.79 -9.29
C ASP A 210 -5.31 -16.05 -8.88
N GLN A 211 -4.61 -17.03 -8.33
CA GLN A 211 -5.17 -18.27 -7.79
C GLN A 211 -4.47 -18.64 -6.47
N PRO A 212 -5.21 -18.73 -5.34
CA PRO A 212 -6.63 -18.39 -5.20
C PRO A 212 -6.88 -16.91 -5.46
N ARG A 213 -8.15 -16.57 -5.79
CA ARG A 213 -8.56 -15.18 -5.99
C ARG A 213 -8.46 -14.41 -4.68
N MET A 214 -7.72 -13.33 -4.70
CA MET A 214 -7.49 -12.43 -3.58
C MET A 214 -8.43 -11.25 -3.63
N MET A 215 -8.93 -10.86 -2.47
CA MET A 215 -9.72 -9.65 -2.23
C MET A 215 -8.92 -8.71 -1.35
N PHE A 216 -9.06 -7.42 -1.58
CA PHE A 216 -8.36 -6.36 -0.86
C PHE A 216 -9.37 -5.37 -0.29
N LEU A 217 -9.02 -4.78 0.84
CA LEU A 217 -9.90 -3.86 1.55
C LEU A 217 -9.09 -2.72 2.13
N HIS A 218 -9.37 -1.50 1.66
CA HIS A 218 -8.85 -0.30 2.28
C HIS A 218 -9.71 0.14 3.45
N TYR A 219 -9.06 0.62 4.50
CA TYR A 219 -9.72 1.16 5.67
C TYR A 219 -9.00 2.39 6.20
N TYR A 220 -9.72 3.19 6.96
CA TYR A 220 -9.24 4.41 7.58
C TYR A 220 -9.75 4.50 9.03
N GLY A 221 -9.03 5.21 9.89
CA GLY A 221 -9.52 5.56 11.21
C GLY A 221 -8.71 6.68 11.85
N ARG A 222 -9.33 7.36 12.82
CA ARG A 222 -8.69 8.39 13.64
C ARG A 222 -8.96 8.14 15.12
N GLY A 223 -7.96 8.35 15.96
CA GLY A 223 -8.06 8.18 17.41
C GLY A 223 -6.75 7.74 18.04
N PRO A 224 -6.77 7.24 19.29
CA PRO A 224 -5.57 6.77 19.96
C PRO A 224 -4.89 5.62 19.20
N ALA A 225 -3.58 5.71 18.99
CA ALA A 225 -2.83 4.76 18.17
C ALA A 225 -2.99 3.30 18.63
N ALA A 226 -3.08 3.06 19.94
CA ALA A 226 -3.29 1.73 20.49
C ALA A 226 -4.67 1.12 20.12
N GLN A 227 -5.73 1.94 20.05
CA GLN A 227 -7.06 1.47 19.65
C GLN A 227 -7.10 1.14 18.15
N LEU A 228 -6.47 1.99 17.34
CA LEU A 228 -6.33 1.78 15.90
C LEU A 228 -5.51 0.51 15.60
N ALA A 229 -4.41 0.29 16.33
CA ALA A 229 -3.61 -0.93 16.26
C ALA A 229 -4.39 -2.18 16.65
N ALA A 230 -5.23 -2.10 17.68
CA ALA A 230 -6.12 -3.20 18.07
C ALA A 230 -7.13 -3.53 16.96
N GLY A 231 -7.66 -2.52 16.26
CA GLY A 231 -8.55 -2.75 15.11
C GLY A 231 -7.85 -3.43 13.93
N PHE A 232 -6.61 -3.03 13.62
CA PHE A 232 -5.81 -3.73 12.61
C PHE A 232 -5.52 -5.18 13.00
N ARG A 233 -5.13 -5.42 14.26
CA ARG A 233 -4.93 -6.77 14.79
C ARG A 233 -6.19 -7.63 14.68
N ALA A 234 -7.35 -7.10 15.06
CA ALA A 234 -8.62 -7.82 15.00
C ALA A 234 -9.02 -8.21 13.57
N ALA A 235 -8.65 -7.40 12.57
CA ALA A 235 -8.80 -7.74 11.16
C ALA A 235 -7.86 -8.87 10.74
N LEU A 236 -6.57 -8.80 11.11
CA LEU A 236 -5.60 -9.88 10.85
C LEU A 236 -6.04 -11.20 11.49
N ASP A 237 -6.63 -11.17 12.67
CA ASP A 237 -7.16 -12.35 13.34
C ASP A 237 -8.24 -13.08 12.53
N GLN A 238 -8.90 -12.42 11.58
CA GLN A 238 -9.91 -13.09 10.74
C GLN A 238 -9.31 -13.87 9.57
N LEU A 239 -8.03 -13.67 9.26
CA LEU A 239 -7.36 -14.30 8.15
C LEU A 239 -6.90 -15.73 8.51
N GLY A 240 -6.85 -16.62 7.52
CA GLY A 240 -6.42 -18.01 7.68
C GLY A 240 -7.43 -18.89 8.42
N LYS A 241 -8.58 -18.33 8.83
CA LYS A 241 -9.70 -19.08 9.42
C LYS A 241 -10.47 -19.80 8.31
N GLY A 242 -10.73 -21.10 8.51
CA GLY A 242 -11.64 -21.86 7.64
C GLY A 242 -11.03 -22.88 6.67
N LYS A 243 -9.89 -23.52 7.00
CA LYS A 243 -9.41 -24.74 6.30
C LYS A 243 -10.30 -25.99 6.50
N THR A 244 -11.62 -25.84 6.50
CA THR A 244 -12.56 -26.97 6.54
C THR A 244 -13.59 -26.80 5.44
N GLY A 245 -13.25 -27.33 4.26
CA GLY A 245 -14.20 -27.93 3.31
C GLY A 245 -15.41 -27.08 2.96
N MET A 246 -15.22 -25.94 2.31
CA MET A 246 -16.31 -25.32 1.57
C MET A 246 -16.51 -26.16 0.28
N LYS A 247 -17.28 -27.24 0.40
CA LYS A 247 -17.86 -27.91 -0.77
C LYS A 247 -18.69 -26.85 -1.50
N MET A 248 -18.21 -26.43 -2.66
CA MET A 248 -18.97 -25.61 -3.60
C MET A 248 -20.32 -26.30 -3.80
N LYS A 249 -21.41 -25.65 -3.37
CA LYS A 249 -22.74 -26.07 -3.79
C LYS A 249 -22.89 -25.62 -5.24
N HIS A 250 -22.99 -26.61 -6.13
CA HIS A 250 -23.39 -26.43 -7.53
C HIS A 250 -24.77 -25.78 -7.62
#